data_AF-A0A2M8SBJ5-F1
#
_entry.id   AF-A0A2M8SBJ5-F1
#
_cell.length_a   1.000
_cell.length_b   1.000
_cell.length_c   1.000
_cell.angle_alpha   90.00
_cell.angle_beta   90.00
_cell.angle_gamma   90.00
#
_symmetry.space_group_name_H-M   'P 1'
#
loop_
_entity.id
_entity.type
_entity.pdbx_description
1 polymer ?
#
loop_
_entity_poly.entity_id
_entity_poly.type
_entity_poly.pdbx_seq_one_letter_code
_entity_poly.pdbx_strand_id
1 'polypeptide(L)' 'MSKVAVVTDSTAYIPDELLKQYNITVAPQILIWGDETFQDGWIFSPTNSIVAYPPPKSCRPPRRYPLPP' A
#
# COMPACT_ATOMS: atom_id res chain seq x y z
N MET A 1 -32.79 -7.46 13.84
CA MET A 1 -31.86 -6.50 13.21
C MET A 1 -30.48 -7.11 13.21
N SER A 2 -29.96 -7.44 12.03
CA SER A 2 -28.62 -8.03 11.89
C SER A 2 -27.58 -6.90 11.92
N LYS A 3 -26.47 -7.09 12.62
CA LYS A 3 -25.36 -6.14 12.62
C LYS A 3 -24.58 -6.31 11.31
N VAL A 4 -24.44 -5.24 10.54
CA VAL A 4 -23.66 -5.21 9.29
C VAL A 4 -22.31 -4.54 9.57
N ALA A 5 -21.22 -5.13 9.06
CA ALA A 5 -19.87 -4.57 9.13
C ALA A 5 -19.42 -4.11 7.73
N VAL A 6 -18.67 -3.01 7.68
CA VAL A 6 -18.04 -2.51 6.45
C VAL A 6 -16.55 -2.81 6.53
N VAL A 7 -16.05 -3.52 5.52
CA VAL A 7 -14.64 -3.91 5.39
C VAL A 7 -14.15 -3.50 4.01
N THR A 8 -12.98 -2.89 3.96
CA THR A 8 -12.28 -2.49 2.72
C THR A 8 -10.84 -2.98 2.76
N ASP A 9 -10.11 -2.90 1.65
CA ASP A 9 -8.66 -3.07 1.64
C ASP A 9 -7.90 -1.72 1.71
N SER A 10 -6.58 -1.79 1.86
CA SER A 10 -5.70 -0.62 2.00
C SER A 10 -5.58 0.25 0.74
N THR A 11 -6.00 -0.23 -0.44
CA THR A 11 -5.92 0.54 -1.70
C THR A 11 -6.92 1.68 -1.79
N ALA A 12 -7.93 1.68 -0.91
CA ALA A 12 -8.96 2.71 -0.88
C ALA A 12 -8.46 4.07 -0.35
N TYR A 13 -7.29 4.11 0.31
CA TYR A 13 -6.69 5.33 0.88
C TYR A 13 -7.67 6.21 1.68
N ILE A 14 -8.53 5.57 2.48
CA ILE A 14 -9.51 6.26 3.31
C ILE A 14 -8.80 6.94 4.50
N PRO A 15 -9.02 8.23 4.77
CA PRO A 15 -8.47 8.92 5.94
C PRO A 15 -8.87 8.26 7.28
N ASP A 16 -7.93 8.20 8.22
CA ASP A 16 -8.12 7.61 9.55
C ASP A 16 -9.34 8.16 10.33
N GLU A 17 -9.66 9.44 10.12
CA GLU A 17 -10.82 10.10 10.74
C GLU A 17 -12.12 9.42 10.33
N LEU A 18 -12.26 9.07 9.04
CA LEU A 18 -13.44 8.40 8.50
C LEU A 18 -13.49 6.93 8.90
N LEU A 19 -12.33 6.26 8.94
CA LEU A 19 -12.26 4.87 9.41
C LEU A 19 -12.78 4.73 10.85
N LYS A 20 -12.37 5.65 11.73
CA LYS A 20 -12.81 5.71 13.13
C LYS A 20 -14.29 6.10 13.24
N GLN A 21 -14.72 7.13 12.50
CA GLN A 21 -16.09 7.62 12.53
C GLN A 21 -17.11 6.54 12.15
N TYR A 22 -16.80 5.73 11.14
CA TYR A 22 -17.73 4.73 10.60
C TYR A 22 -17.41 3.29 11.04
N ASN A 23 -16.40 3.08 11.89
CA ASN A 23 -15.95 1.76 12.33
C ASN A 23 -15.68 0.81 11.13
N ILE A 24 -14.99 1.33 10.12
CA ILE A 24 -14.61 0.58 8.92
C ILE A 24 -13.34 -0.21 9.22
N THR A 25 -13.35 -1.50 8.91
CA THR A 25 -12.17 -2.36 9.05
C THR A 25 -11.38 -2.36 7.76
N VAL A 26 -10.06 -2.22 7.82
CA VAL A 26 -9.17 -2.25 6.66
C VAL A 26 -8.36 -3.55 6.68
N ALA A 27 -8.43 -4.32 5.59
CA ALA A 27 -7.56 -5.46 5.33
C ALA A 27 -6.29 -4.97 4.60
N PRO A 28 -5.07 -5.25 5.10
CA PRO A 28 -3.86 -4.79 4.45
C PRO A 28 -3.62 -5.53 3.13
N GLN A 29 -3.22 -4.81 2.10
CA GLN A 29 -2.67 -5.43 0.90
C GLN A 29 -1.32 -6.06 1.22
N ILE A 30 -1.08 -7.25 0.67
CA ILE A 30 0.19 -7.96 0.79
C ILE A 30 0.95 -7.86 -0.52
N LEU A 31 2.18 -7.35 -0.48
CA LEU A 31 3.12 -7.43 -1.58
C LEU A 31 4.14 -8.53 -1.31
N ILE A 32 4.22 -9.49 -2.22
CA ILE A 32 5.25 -10.53 -2.20
C ILE A 32 6.35 -10.11 -3.17
N TRP A 33 7.59 -10.04 -2.70
CA TRP A 33 8.75 -9.65 -3.50
C TRP A 33 9.90 -10.63 -3.27
N GLY A 34 10.09 -11.56 -4.21
CA GLY A 34 11.02 -12.68 -4.00
C GLY A 34 10.54 -13.54 -2.84
N ASP A 35 11.40 -13.72 -1.84
CA ASP A 35 11.11 -14.48 -0.62
C ASP A 35 10.55 -13.61 0.52
N GLU A 36 10.38 -12.30 0.29
CA GLU A 36 9.92 -11.34 1.28
C GLU A 36 8.43 -10.98 1.09
N THR A 37 7.77 -10.62 2.20
CA THR A 37 6.36 -10.23 2.22
C THR A 37 6.21 -8.90 2.97
N PHE A 38 5.61 -7.91 2.30
CA PHE A 38 5.37 -6.57 2.80
C PHE A 38 3.87 -6.33 2.97
N GLN A 39 3.46 -5.69 4.06
CA GLN A 39 2.08 -5.31 4.30
C GLN A 39 1.91 -3.81 4.12
N ASP A 40 0.96 -3.43 3.27
CA ASP A 40 0.57 -2.04 3.08
C ASP A 40 -0.15 -1.50 4.33
N GLY A 41 0.06 -0.23 4.63
CA GLY A 41 -0.53 0.44 5.81
C GLY A 41 0.16 0.16 7.14
N TRP A 42 1.35 -0.49 7.18
CA TRP A 42 2.13 -0.58 8.41
C TRP A 42 2.73 0.81 8.77
N ILE A 43 2.07 1.53 9.67
CA ILE A 43 2.53 2.83 10.16
C ILE A 43 3.69 2.63 11.16
N PHE A 44 4.93 2.66 10.68
CA PHE A 44 6.08 3.05 11.53
C PHE A 44 6.20 4.59 11.50
N SER A 45 6.08 5.24 12.66
CA SER A 45 6.35 6.69 12.87
C SER A 45 7.82 7.05 12.53
N PRO A 46 8.22 8.33 12.50
CA PRO A 46 8.01 9.39 11.51
C PRO A 46 9.15 9.45 10.45
N THR A 47 9.91 8.37 10.28
CA THR A 47 10.90 8.28 9.21
C THR A 47 10.19 7.65 8.01
N ASN A 48 9.61 8.50 7.17
CA ASN A 48 8.90 8.14 5.95
C ASN A 48 9.81 7.29 5.05
N SER A 49 9.84 5.99 5.31
CA SER A 49 10.49 5.01 4.46
C SER A 49 9.48 4.69 3.39
N ILE A 50 9.42 5.58 2.40
CA ILE A 50 9.12 5.15 1.03
C ILE A 50 10.17 4.06 0.78
N VAL A 51 9.80 2.80 1.00
CA VAL A 51 10.59 1.68 0.53
C VAL A 51 10.51 1.79 -0.98
N ALA A 52 11.49 2.48 -1.57
CA ALA A 52 11.71 2.40 -2.99
C ALA A 52 11.92 0.91 -3.26
N TYR A 53 10.90 0.26 -3.86
CA TYR A 53 11.01 -1.14 -4.23
C TYR A 53 12.32 -1.31 -4.99
N PRO A 54 13.26 -2.14 -4.50
CA PRO A 54 14.51 -2.34 -5.20
C PRO A 54 14.14 -2.81 -6.61
N PRO A 55 14.68 -2.22 -7.68
CA PRO A 55 14.31 -2.63 -9.03
C PRO A 55 14.54 -4.14 -9.15
N PRO A 56 13.62 -4.90 -9.77
CA PRO A 56 13.80 -6.33 -9.95
C PRO A 56 15.17 -6.60 -10.56
N LYS A 57 15.93 -7.56 -10.02
CA LYS A 57 17.23 -7.97 -10.62
C LYS A 57 17.08 -8.42 -12.09
N SER A 58 15.85 -8.75 -12.49
CA SER A 58 15.44 -9.16 -13.84
C SER A 58 14.72 -8.06 -14.64
N CYS A 59 14.51 -6.86 -14.09
CA CYS A 59 13.88 -5.79 -14.84
C CYS A 59 14.82 -5.40 -15.97
N ARG A 60 14.41 -5.67 -17.22
CA ARG A 60 15.05 -5.01 -18.36
C ARG A 60 15.06 -3.52 -18.07
N PRO A 61 16.17 -2.81 -18.34
CA PRO A 61 16.21 -1.37 -18.11
C PRO A 61 14.99 -0.76 -18.81
N PRO A 62 14.20 0.10 -18.12
CA PRO A 62 13.11 0.78 -18.78
C PRO A 62 13.70 1.44 -20.02
N ARG A 63 13.06 1.28 -21.18
CA ARG A 63 13.45 2.05 -22.37
C ARG A 63 13.50 3.49 -21.91
N ARG A 64 14.69 4.10 -21.96
CA ARG A 64 14.85 5.53 -21.68
C ARG A 64 13.95 6.24 -22.67
N TYR A 65 12.79 6.70 -22.22
CA TYR A 65 12.04 7.67 -22.99
C TYR A 65 12.93 8.90 -23.06
N PRO A 66 13.24 9.43 -24.26
CA PRO A 66 13.92 10.70 -24.34
C PRO A 66 13.08 11.72 -23.56
N LEU A 67 13.73 12.50 -22.70
CA LEU A 67 13.05 13.60 -22.01
C LEU A 67 12.50 14.55 -23.08
N PRO A 68 11.28 15.09 -22.90
CA PRO A 68 10.80 16.14 -23.79
C PRO A 68 11.77 17.34 -23.73
N PRO A 69 11.91 18.08 -24.86
CA PRO A 69 12.81 19.22 -24.95
C PRO A 69 12.47 20.34 -23.96
#